data_AF-A0A119RLI6-F1
#
_entry.id   AF-A0A119RLI6-F1
#
_cell.length_a   1.000
_cell.length_b   1.000
_cell.length_c   1.000
_cell.angle_alpha   90.00
_cell.angle_beta   90.00
_cell.angle_gamma   90.00
#
_symmetry.space_group_name_H-M   'P 1'
#
loop_
_entity.id
_entity.type
_entity.pdbx_description
1 polymer ?
#
loop_
_entity_poly.entity_id
_entity_poly.type
_entity_poly.pdbx_seq_one_letter_code
_entity_poly.pdbx_strand_id
1 'polypeptide(L)'
;MKRNLILAAAFAAPLLSACGGADNPPPLVEDRLCPATLDYTTVYTGGAGSGELVKLQLDTAKMTWQVTYVESPVPRTTGTVMPTRAGTVDSGTLTQETLLPTNKLNQCAFRLNGASLDASRPARIFVGYGVAGGTIPGKEIQFGGVLGQAAVPDTKFPYYPFIGFSAIETNLANVAGTYSHVGFGEVPSQNFAPASIDAKVTINADGTWTKCDTTGQFAGSCRQPGTNLAQSADGSGAFQTNNYQSQLKPTLSTLPQGKGFMIVGKLRNQLVPILVRTGVANPNPTPDANGVPGLTADDESSISILAPQTAITVGSQNGEYIGVDSAFNYRTTALINNQATLLDPFQPSQASLATPLDLDYTQKVPGTVTTVHSGAGSTTPTGKFIFTGGVFGFLDNAGSTPYFTIGAFVQ
;
A
#
# COMPACT_ATOMS: atom_id res chain seq x y z
N MET A 1 -34.58 -43.36 24.55
CA MET A 1 -34.29 -44.29 23.42
C MET A 1 -33.87 -43.46 22.21
N LYS A 2 -32.87 -43.95 21.46
CA LYS A 2 -32.20 -43.37 20.28
C LYS A 2 -31.01 -42.43 20.56
N ARG A 3 -29.85 -43.08 20.79
CA ARG A 3 -28.49 -42.60 20.48
C ARG A 3 -28.30 -42.62 18.95
N ASN A 4 -27.56 -41.66 18.40
CA ASN A 4 -26.73 -41.75 17.18
C ASN A 4 -25.83 -40.47 17.16
N LEU A 5 -24.52 -40.50 17.46
CA LEU A 5 -23.35 -40.89 16.65
C LEU A 5 -23.18 -40.11 15.34
N ILE A 6 -22.33 -39.06 15.35
CA ILE A 6 -21.55 -38.54 14.19
C ILE A 6 -20.21 -37.99 14.74
N LEU A 7 -19.16 -38.81 14.71
CA LEU A 7 -17.92 -38.69 13.91
C LEU A 7 -17.03 -37.46 14.16
N ALA A 8 -15.96 -37.71 14.94
CA ALA A 8 -14.73 -36.93 14.92
C ALA A 8 -13.85 -37.40 13.75
N ALA A 9 -13.45 -36.48 12.87
CA ALA A 9 -12.44 -36.74 11.85
C ALA A 9 -11.05 -36.51 12.46
N ALA A 10 -10.39 -37.60 12.85
CA ALA A 10 -8.98 -37.60 13.17
C ALA A 10 -8.18 -37.58 11.86
N PHE A 11 -7.33 -36.57 11.68
CA PHE A 11 -6.32 -36.55 10.62
C PHE A 11 -5.31 -37.67 10.87
N ALA A 12 -5.32 -38.68 10.00
CA ALA A 12 -4.30 -39.71 9.97
C ALA A 12 -3.02 -39.14 9.34
N ALA A 13 -1.97 -38.99 10.14
CA ALA A 13 -0.60 -38.84 9.65
C ALA A 13 -0.13 -40.19 9.09
N PRO A 14 0.48 -40.26 7.89
CA PRO A 14 1.15 -41.48 7.46
C PRO A 14 2.47 -41.65 8.23
N LEU A 15 2.51 -42.67 9.09
CA LEU A 15 3.74 -43.25 9.61
C LEU A 15 4.49 -43.90 8.43
N LEU A 16 5.55 -43.24 7.95
CA LEU A 16 6.49 -43.85 7.02
C LEU A 16 7.38 -44.84 7.78
N SER A 17 7.16 -46.13 7.50
CA SER A 17 8.02 -47.24 7.89
C SER A 17 9.40 -47.11 7.25
N ALA A 18 10.44 -47.26 8.05
CA ALA A 18 11.81 -47.44 7.58
C ALA A 18 11.97 -48.76 6.80
N CYS A 19 12.48 -48.66 5.57
CA CYS A 19 13.16 -49.72 4.81
C CYS A 19 14.27 -49.03 4.01
N GLY A 20 15.50 -49.53 4.11
CA GLY A 20 16.69 -48.86 3.63
C GLY A 20 16.96 -48.96 2.13
N GLY A 21 17.86 -48.07 1.69
CA GLY A 21 18.80 -48.32 0.58
C GLY A 21 18.30 -48.13 -0.84
N ALA A 22 18.09 -46.88 -1.26
CA ALA A 22 18.42 -46.34 -2.59
C ALA A 22 18.09 -44.84 -2.59
N ASP A 23 19.07 -44.03 -3.02
CA ASP A 23 19.01 -42.60 -3.35
C ASP A 23 17.88 -41.79 -2.70
N ASN A 24 18.22 -41.02 -1.66
CA ASN A 24 17.34 -39.94 -1.19
C ASN A 24 16.91 -39.13 -2.43
N PRO A 25 15.60 -39.05 -2.74
CA PRO A 25 15.16 -38.14 -3.79
C PRO A 25 15.72 -36.75 -3.43
N PRO A 26 16.27 -36.01 -4.41
CA PRO A 26 16.81 -34.69 -4.14
C PRO A 26 15.76 -33.90 -3.35
N PRO A 27 16.17 -33.16 -2.30
CA PRO A 27 15.23 -32.42 -1.48
C PRO A 27 14.30 -31.62 -2.40
N LEU A 28 12.99 -31.75 -2.18
CA LEU A 28 11.99 -30.98 -2.93
C LEU A 28 12.42 -29.51 -2.87
N VAL A 29 12.86 -28.97 -4.00
CA VAL A 29 13.20 -27.56 -4.12
C VAL A 29 11.86 -26.83 -4.06
N GLU A 30 11.59 -26.19 -2.93
CA GLU A 30 10.38 -25.40 -2.75
C GLU A 30 10.39 -24.23 -3.74
N ASP A 31 9.31 -24.08 -4.53
CA ASP A 31 9.21 -23.00 -5.52
C ASP A 31 9.31 -21.62 -4.84
N ARG A 32 10.37 -20.88 -5.18
CA ARG A 32 10.63 -19.54 -4.63
C ARG A 32 9.60 -18.53 -5.16
N LEU A 33 9.17 -17.61 -4.29
CA LEU A 33 8.28 -16.50 -4.66
C LEU A 33 8.99 -15.40 -5.45
N CYS A 34 10.29 -15.28 -5.24
CA CYS A 34 11.16 -14.23 -5.76
C CYS A 34 12.34 -14.82 -6.54
N PRO A 35 12.98 -14.01 -7.41
CA PRO A 35 14.25 -14.37 -8.03
C PRO A 35 15.29 -14.81 -6.99
N ALA A 36 16.15 -15.75 -7.38
CA ALA A 36 17.14 -16.30 -6.44
C ALA A 36 18.14 -15.26 -5.94
N THR A 37 18.42 -14.28 -6.80
CA THR A 37 19.29 -13.13 -6.56
C THR A 37 18.61 -11.86 -7.07
N LEU A 38 18.77 -10.78 -6.32
CA LEU A 38 18.47 -9.43 -6.77
C LEU A 38 19.76 -8.62 -6.77
N ASP A 39 19.86 -7.71 -7.73
CA ASP A 39 20.88 -6.69 -7.79
C ASP A 39 20.23 -5.31 -8.05
N TYR A 40 21.04 -4.27 -8.09
CA TYR A 40 20.56 -2.92 -8.35
C TYR A 40 20.09 -2.68 -9.81
N THR A 41 20.08 -3.68 -10.69
CA THR A 41 19.43 -3.53 -12.00
C THR A 41 17.92 -3.76 -11.91
N THR A 42 17.44 -4.46 -10.87
CA THR A 42 16.01 -4.64 -10.64
C THR A 42 15.46 -3.47 -9.83
N VAL A 43 14.70 -2.60 -10.50
CA VAL A 43 14.09 -1.41 -9.89
C VAL A 43 12.63 -1.64 -9.61
N TYR A 44 12.22 -1.58 -8.35
CA TYR A 44 10.82 -1.55 -7.96
C TYR A 44 10.34 -0.11 -7.87
N THR A 45 9.64 0.36 -8.89
CA THR A 45 9.04 1.71 -8.89
C THR A 45 7.67 1.65 -8.23
N GLY A 46 7.41 2.52 -7.25
CA GLY A 46 6.21 2.41 -6.43
C GLY A 46 5.88 3.66 -5.64
N GLY A 47 4.84 3.52 -4.82
CA GLY A 47 4.32 4.58 -3.97
C GLY A 47 4.38 4.21 -2.50
N ALA A 48 4.49 5.21 -1.63
CA ALA A 48 4.44 5.03 -0.18
C ALA A 48 3.29 5.81 0.48
N GLY A 49 2.86 5.35 1.66
CA GLY A 49 1.80 5.97 2.46
C GLY A 49 2.08 7.43 2.86
N SER A 50 3.36 7.82 2.90
CA SER A 50 3.84 9.20 3.04
C SER A 50 3.60 10.07 1.80
N GLY A 51 2.92 9.59 0.75
CA GLY A 51 2.70 10.36 -0.47
C GLY A 51 3.93 10.45 -1.38
N GLU A 52 4.88 9.53 -1.24
CA GLU A 52 6.15 9.53 -1.98
C GLU A 52 6.08 8.63 -3.21
N LEU A 53 6.70 9.07 -4.31
CA LEU A 53 7.04 8.24 -5.46
C LEU A 53 8.50 7.83 -5.33
N VAL A 54 8.75 6.52 -5.27
CA VAL A 54 10.08 6.00 -4.94
C VAL A 54 10.52 4.88 -5.87
N LYS A 55 11.83 4.69 -5.97
CA LYS A 55 12.49 3.53 -6.59
C LYS A 55 13.24 2.76 -5.51
N LEU A 56 12.84 1.52 -5.28
CA LEU A 56 13.53 0.60 -4.36
C LEU A 56 14.38 -0.39 -5.15
N GLN A 57 15.62 -0.60 -4.72
CA GLN A 57 16.53 -1.60 -5.27
C GLN A 57 17.22 -2.35 -4.14
N LEU A 58 17.42 -3.67 -4.32
CA LEU A 58 18.03 -4.57 -3.36
C LEU A 58 19.19 -5.29 -4.04
N ASP A 59 20.31 -5.48 -3.34
CA ASP A 59 21.42 -6.31 -3.76
C ASP A 59 21.59 -7.43 -2.73
N THR A 60 21.11 -8.63 -3.06
CA THR A 60 21.14 -9.79 -2.14
C THR A 60 22.50 -10.47 -2.12
N ALA A 61 23.40 -10.15 -3.06
CA ALA A 61 24.78 -10.64 -3.03
C ALA A 61 25.63 -9.80 -2.07
N LYS A 62 25.45 -8.47 -2.09
CA LYS A 62 26.13 -7.54 -1.18
C LYS A 62 25.38 -7.31 0.13
N MET A 63 24.15 -7.79 0.23
CA MET A 63 23.24 -7.53 1.35
C MET A 63 23.07 -6.03 1.61
N THR A 64 22.73 -5.27 0.56
CA THR A 64 22.50 -3.82 0.63
C THR A 64 21.19 -3.41 -0.03
N TRP A 65 20.64 -2.27 0.37
CA TRP A 65 19.45 -1.69 -0.23
C TRP A 65 19.65 -0.21 -0.53
N GLN A 66 18.86 0.30 -1.47
CA GLN A 66 18.74 1.74 -1.73
C GLN A 66 17.28 2.13 -2.06
N VAL A 67 16.88 3.30 -1.58
CA VAL A 67 15.61 3.95 -1.89
C VAL A 67 15.92 5.32 -2.48
N THR A 68 15.55 5.51 -3.75
CA THR A 68 15.60 6.84 -4.39
C THR A 68 14.22 7.48 -4.28
N TYR A 69 14.16 8.68 -3.71
CA TYR A 69 12.94 9.46 -3.62
C TYR A 69 12.81 10.33 -4.86
N VAL A 70 11.95 9.92 -5.80
CA VAL A 70 11.72 10.68 -7.02
C VAL A 70 10.96 11.96 -6.69
N GLU A 71 9.85 11.81 -5.96
CA GLU A 71 9.03 12.90 -5.43
C GLU A 71 8.65 12.57 -3.99
N SER A 72 8.65 13.59 -3.13
CA SER A 72 8.40 13.41 -1.69
C SER A 72 7.90 14.69 -1.03
N PRO A 73 6.85 14.62 -0.19
CA PRO A 73 6.43 15.73 0.66
C PRO A 73 7.17 15.72 2.02
N VAL A 74 7.97 14.68 2.30
CA VAL A 74 8.62 14.49 3.60
C VAL A 74 9.86 15.39 3.70
N PRO A 75 9.98 16.24 4.75
CA PRO A 75 11.12 17.15 4.89
C PRO A 75 12.44 16.39 5.14
N ARG A 76 13.56 16.94 4.66
CA ARG A 76 14.90 16.38 4.97
C ARG A 76 15.27 16.56 6.43
N THR A 77 14.80 17.65 7.05
CA THR A 77 15.17 18.04 8.41
C THR A 77 13.92 18.27 9.25
N THR A 78 13.83 17.64 10.41
CA THR A 78 12.78 17.89 11.41
C THR A 78 12.74 19.38 11.78
N GLY A 79 11.54 19.93 11.97
CA GLY A 79 11.36 21.37 12.23
C GLY A 79 11.25 22.22 10.95
N THR A 80 11.30 21.60 9.76
CA THR A 80 11.16 22.28 8.47
C THR A 80 10.12 21.56 7.59
N VAL A 81 9.64 22.25 6.55
CA VAL A 81 8.79 21.65 5.49
C VAL A 81 9.49 21.60 4.13
N MET A 82 10.61 22.30 3.98
CA MET A 82 11.45 22.28 2.77
C MET A 82 12.92 22.55 3.13
N PRO A 83 13.90 21.99 2.38
CA PRO A 83 13.70 21.06 1.26
C PRO A 83 13.17 19.69 1.68
N THR A 84 12.47 19.01 0.78
CA THR A 84 11.96 17.64 0.97
C THR A 84 12.95 16.58 0.52
N ARG A 85 12.69 15.30 0.78
CA ARG A 85 13.54 14.17 0.33
C ARG A 85 13.58 14.00 -1.20
N ALA A 86 12.77 14.74 -1.96
CA ALA A 86 12.80 14.65 -3.41
C ALA A 86 14.23 14.81 -3.97
N GLY A 87 14.62 13.91 -4.86
CA GLY A 87 15.95 13.83 -5.46
C GLY A 87 17.05 13.24 -4.58
N THR A 88 16.76 12.71 -3.38
CA THR A 88 17.77 12.05 -2.53
C THR A 88 17.72 10.53 -2.62
N VAL A 89 18.76 9.89 -2.07
CA VAL A 89 18.86 8.43 -1.95
C VAL A 89 19.20 8.08 -0.51
N ASP A 90 18.43 7.20 0.09
CA ASP A 90 18.80 6.51 1.32
C ASP A 90 19.33 5.12 0.98
N SER A 91 20.27 4.61 1.77
CA SER A 91 20.83 3.27 1.58
C SER A 91 21.26 2.65 2.91
N GLY A 92 21.41 1.33 2.92
CA GLY A 92 21.83 0.60 4.10
C GLY A 92 22.10 -0.87 3.80
N THR A 93 22.18 -1.68 4.86
CA THR A 93 22.39 -3.13 4.77
C THR A 93 21.09 -3.91 4.93
N LEU A 94 21.06 -5.11 4.40
CA LEU A 94 19.96 -6.06 4.52
C LEU A 94 20.27 -7.13 5.57
N THR A 95 19.21 -7.60 6.22
CA THR A 95 19.23 -8.86 6.97
C THR A 95 18.11 -9.73 6.43
N GLN A 96 18.38 -10.99 6.09
CA GLN A 96 17.33 -11.92 5.66
C GLN A 96 16.38 -12.22 6.83
N GLU A 97 15.07 -12.27 6.57
CA GLU A 97 14.08 -12.59 7.59
C GLU A 97 14.06 -14.09 7.90
N THR A 98 13.77 -14.44 9.15
CA THR A 98 13.74 -15.85 9.61
C THR A 98 12.52 -16.17 10.47
N LEU A 99 11.68 -15.17 10.74
CA LEU A 99 10.56 -15.27 11.68
C LEU A 99 9.20 -15.50 11.02
N LEU A 100 9.13 -15.57 9.68
CA LEU A 100 7.89 -15.87 8.98
C LEU A 100 7.53 -17.36 9.09
N PRO A 101 6.25 -17.75 8.95
CA PRO A 101 5.80 -19.11 9.19
C PRO A 101 6.43 -20.18 8.28
N THR A 102 6.87 -19.82 7.07
CA THR A 102 7.43 -20.77 6.09
C THR A 102 8.81 -20.33 5.58
N ASN A 103 9.62 -21.29 5.16
CA ASN A 103 10.94 -21.01 4.57
C ASN A 103 10.80 -20.22 3.26
N LYS A 104 9.84 -20.61 2.41
CA LYS A 104 9.47 -19.88 1.19
C LYS A 104 9.20 -18.38 1.41
N LEU A 105 8.50 -18.01 2.48
CA LEU A 105 8.29 -16.59 2.82
C LEU A 105 9.59 -15.91 3.27
N ASN A 106 10.35 -16.57 4.16
CA ASN A 106 11.62 -16.06 4.67
C ASN A 106 12.69 -15.85 3.58
N GLN A 107 12.71 -16.68 2.53
CA GLN A 107 13.63 -16.54 1.39
C GLN A 107 13.43 -15.27 0.56
N CYS A 108 12.27 -14.63 0.72
CA CYS A 108 11.82 -13.52 -0.08
C CYS A 108 11.45 -12.29 0.76
N ALA A 109 11.90 -12.27 2.02
CA ALA A 109 11.68 -11.19 2.97
C ALA A 109 13.00 -10.73 3.58
N PHE A 110 13.17 -9.41 3.68
CA PHE A 110 14.39 -8.80 4.18
C PHE A 110 14.08 -7.64 5.11
N ARG A 111 14.88 -7.48 6.17
CA ARG A 111 14.91 -6.29 7.01
C ARG A 111 15.83 -5.25 6.37
N LEU A 112 15.38 -4.00 6.36
CA LEU A 112 16.16 -2.84 5.92
C LEU A 112 16.82 -2.22 7.16
N ASN A 113 18.07 -2.59 7.42
CA ASN A 113 18.77 -2.16 8.63
C ASN A 113 18.94 -0.63 8.62
N GLY A 114 18.58 0.03 9.72
CA GLY A 114 18.66 1.49 9.86
C GLY A 114 17.53 2.29 9.19
N ALA A 115 16.60 1.63 8.49
CA ALA A 115 15.46 2.32 7.87
C ALA A 115 14.32 2.65 8.86
N SER A 116 14.24 1.96 10.01
CA SER A 116 13.23 2.24 11.03
C SER A 116 13.72 3.20 12.10
N LEU A 117 12.87 4.15 12.50
CA LEU A 117 13.08 5.00 13.67
C LEU A 117 12.64 4.36 15.00
N ASP A 118 12.12 3.13 14.95
CA ASP A 118 11.73 2.34 16.11
C ASP A 118 12.34 0.93 16.01
N ALA A 119 13.29 0.63 16.90
CA ALA A 119 14.00 -0.64 16.91
C ALA A 119 13.09 -1.86 17.20
N SER A 120 11.95 -1.65 17.87
CA SER A 120 10.96 -2.70 18.12
C SER A 120 10.10 -3.01 16.90
N ARG A 121 10.09 -2.09 15.92
CA ARG A 121 9.34 -2.18 14.66
C ARG A 121 10.32 -2.09 13.49
N PRO A 122 11.07 -3.15 13.17
CA PRO A 122 12.02 -3.08 12.07
C PRO A 122 11.29 -2.92 10.73
N ALA A 123 11.89 -2.13 9.84
CA ALA A 123 11.46 -1.96 8.46
C ALA A 123 11.78 -3.22 7.67
N ARG A 124 10.83 -3.69 6.87
CA ARG A 124 10.90 -4.95 6.12
C ARG A 124 10.33 -4.78 4.72
N ILE A 125 10.86 -5.56 3.80
CA ILE A 125 10.36 -5.69 2.46
C ILE A 125 10.15 -7.17 2.12
N PHE A 126 9.05 -7.44 1.42
CA PHE A 126 8.70 -8.72 0.85
C PHE A 126 8.72 -8.58 -0.66
N VAL A 127 9.41 -9.48 -1.34
CA VAL A 127 9.55 -9.46 -2.80
C VAL A 127 8.96 -10.73 -3.37
N GLY A 128 8.23 -10.65 -4.46
CA GLY A 128 7.74 -11.85 -5.15
C GLY A 128 6.92 -11.52 -6.37
N TYR A 129 6.88 -12.41 -7.36
CA TYR A 129 6.05 -12.26 -8.57
C TYR A 129 6.16 -10.90 -9.30
N GLY A 130 7.28 -10.19 -9.15
CA GLY A 130 7.51 -8.88 -9.77
C GLY A 130 7.06 -7.66 -8.95
N VAL A 131 6.60 -7.86 -7.71
CA VAL A 131 6.22 -6.81 -6.75
C VAL A 131 7.13 -6.82 -5.51
N ALA A 132 7.38 -5.65 -4.96
CA ALA A 132 7.96 -5.45 -3.64
C ALA A 132 6.94 -4.69 -2.78
N GLY A 133 6.53 -5.29 -1.67
CA GLY A 133 5.62 -4.69 -0.68
C GLY A 133 6.26 -4.67 0.70
N GLY A 134 5.86 -3.74 1.56
CA GLY A 134 6.44 -3.61 2.90
C GLY A 134 6.61 -2.16 3.28
N THR A 135 7.84 -1.74 3.55
CA THR A 135 8.13 -0.40 4.08
C THR A 135 9.35 0.26 3.46
N ILE A 136 9.37 1.60 3.44
CA ILE A 136 10.55 2.44 3.17
C ILE A 136 10.94 3.25 4.43
N PRO A 137 12.12 3.90 4.46
CA PRO A 137 12.60 4.60 5.65
C PRO A 137 11.63 5.67 6.20
N GLY A 138 11.45 5.63 7.53
CA GLY A 138 10.60 6.55 8.27
C GLY A 138 11.21 7.93 8.46
N LYS A 139 10.44 8.82 9.09
CA LYS A 139 10.89 10.18 9.43
C LYS A 139 10.19 10.71 10.68
N GLU A 140 10.89 11.57 11.39
CA GLU A 140 10.29 12.44 12.40
C GLU A 140 9.92 13.76 11.73
N ILE A 141 8.64 14.11 11.80
CA ILE A 141 8.10 15.30 11.15
C ILE A 141 7.56 16.22 12.23
N GLN A 142 7.92 17.50 12.12
CA GLN A 142 7.49 18.55 13.02
C GLN A 142 7.68 19.89 12.28
N PHE A 143 6.76 20.83 12.49
CA PHE A 143 6.91 22.20 12.00
C PHE A 143 6.16 23.18 12.89
N GLY A 144 6.81 24.26 13.32
CA GLY A 144 6.20 25.25 14.21
C GLY A 144 5.09 26.11 13.58
N GLY A 145 4.90 26.03 12.27
CA GLY A 145 4.00 26.91 11.52
C GLY A 145 4.58 28.31 11.32
N VAL A 146 3.97 29.07 10.41
CA VAL A 146 4.26 30.50 10.26
C VAL A 146 3.29 31.26 11.15
N LEU A 147 3.79 31.87 12.23
CA LEU A 147 2.94 32.44 13.29
C LEU A 147 1.94 31.43 13.88
N GLY A 148 2.31 30.14 13.91
CA GLY A 148 1.45 29.03 14.35
C GLY A 148 0.47 28.50 13.31
N GLN A 149 0.31 29.16 12.17
CA GLN A 149 -0.54 28.67 11.07
C GLN A 149 0.13 27.48 10.38
N ALA A 150 -0.68 26.46 10.06
CA ALA A 150 -0.23 25.20 9.45
C ALA A 150 0.91 24.52 10.24
N ALA A 151 0.89 24.63 11.57
CA ALA A 151 1.81 23.89 12.43
C ALA A 151 1.56 22.38 12.30
N VAL A 152 2.64 21.61 12.31
CA VAL A 152 2.62 20.15 12.29
C VAL A 152 3.14 19.67 13.64
N PRO A 153 2.36 18.90 14.41
CA PRO A 153 2.81 18.39 15.70
C PRO A 153 3.99 17.44 15.52
N ASP A 154 4.82 17.32 16.54
CA ASP A 154 5.94 16.39 16.54
C ASP A 154 5.44 14.95 16.45
N THR A 155 5.75 14.26 15.35
CA THR A 155 5.32 12.88 15.12
C THR A 155 6.44 12.08 14.49
N LYS A 156 6.78 10.96 15.14
CA LYS A 156 7.77 9.99 14.65
C LYS A 156 7.07 8.85 13.94
N PHE A 157 7.35 8.70 12.66
CA PHE A 157 6.95 7.55 11.87
C PHE A 157 8.09 6.53 11.86
N PRO A 158 7.88 5.29 12.35
CA PRO A 158 8.93 4.28 12.34
C PRO A 158 9.41 4.01 10.91
N TYR A 159 8.47 3.90 9.99
CA TYR A 159 8.66 3.69 8.55
C TYR A 159 7.39 4.10 7.81
N TYR A 160 7.39 4.05 6.48
CA TYR A 160 6.16 4.26 5.67
C TYR A 160 5.79 3.01 4.88
N PRO A 161 4.50 2.60 4.86
CA PRO A 161 4.01 1.52 4.00
C PRO A 161 4.36 1.78 2.54
N PHE A 162 4.79 0.76 1.81
CA PHE A 162 5.24 0.86 0.43
C PHE A 162 4.79 -0.33 -0.39
N ILE A 163 4.49 -0.07 -1.67
CA ILE A 163 4.33 -1.08 -2.70
C ILE A 163 4.91 -0.56 -4.02
N GLY A 164 5.67 -1.40 -4.72
CA GLY A 164 6.26 -1.07 -6.01
C GLY A 164 6.47 -2.28 -6.91
N PHE A 165 6.70 -2.03 -8.19
CA PHE A 165 6.69 -3.06 -9.24
C PHE A 165 7.98 -2.99 -10.06
N SER A 166 8.50 -4.16 -10.39
CA SER A 166 9.68 -4.32 -11.26
C SER A 166 9.38 -4.08 -12.74
N ALA A 167 8.12 -4.18 -13.13
CA ALA A 167 7.62 -3.86 -14.47
C ALA A 167 6.38 -2.98 -14.36
N ILE A 168 6.36 -1.89 -15.13
CA ILE A 168 5.26 -0.92 -15.14
C ILE A 168 4.74 -0.67 -16.57
N GLU A 169 3.48 -0.25 -16.67
CA GLU A 169 2.87 0.27 -17.89
C GLU A 169 3.16 1.77 -18.01
N THR A 170 3.64 2.18 -19.18
CA THR A 170 3.98 3.57 -19.52
C THR A 170 3.16 4.08 -20.69
N ASN A 171 2.31 3.25 -21.29
CA ASN A 171 1.33 3.67 -22.28
C ASN A 171 -0.03 3.89 -21.61
N LEU A 172 -0.42 5.17 -21.47
CA LEU A 172 -1.68 5.57 -20.82
C LEU A 172 -2.92 4.99 -21.51
N ALA A 173 -2.86 4.76 -22.83
CA ALA A 173 -3.98 4.19 -23.56
C ALA A 173 -4.35 2.77 -23.06
N ASN A 174 -3.38 2.01 -22.53
CA ASN A 174 -3.61 0.69 -21.95
C ASN A 174 -4.28 0.76 -20.56
N VAL A 175 -4.30 1.94 -19.94
CA VAL A 175 -4.86 2.18 -18.59
C VAL A 175 -6.28 2.75 -18.67
N ALA A 176 -6.82 2.96 -19.87
CA ALA A 176 -8.18 3.44 -20.03
C ALA A 176 -9.19 2.41 -19.47
N GLY A 177 -10.15 2.89 -18.69
CA GLY A 177 -11.11 2.02 -18.05
C GLY A 177 -11.88 2.67 -16.91
N THR A 178 -12.72 1.86 -16.26
CA THR A 178 -13.48 2.25 -15.07
C THR A 178 -13.04 1.40 -13.88
N TYR A 179 -12.74 2.08 -12.78
CA TYR A 179 -12.09 1.52 -11.60
C TYR A 179 -12.88 1.86 -10.33
N SER A 180 -12.93 0.91 -9.40
CA SER A 180 -13.12 1.23 -8.00
C SER A 180 -11.80 1.73 -7.42
N HIS A 181 -11.86 2.74 -6.56
CA HIS A 181 -10.69 3.42 -6.01
C HIS A 181 -10.82 3.47 -4.50
N VAL A 182 -9.87 2.84 -3.79
CA VAL A 182 -9.81 2.89 -2.32
C VAL A 182 -8.43 3.31 -1.84
N GLY A 183 -8.36 3.99 -0.70
CA GLY A 183 -7.09 4.47 -0.16
C GLY A 183 -7.22 5.22 1.15
N PHE A 184 -6.08 5.75 1.58
CA PHE A 184 -5.93 6.50 2.81
C PHE A 184 -4.95 7.64 2.60
N GLY A 185 -5.23 8.79 3.21
CA GLY A 185 -4.32 9.91 3.30
C GLY A 185 -4.38 10.57 4.67
N GLU A 186 -3.44 11.50 4.90
CA GLU A 186 -3.34 12.27 6.13
C GLU A 186 -2.95 13.71 5.81
N VAL A 187 -3.45 14.65 6.61
CA VAL A 187 -3.06 16.08 6.55
C VAL A 187 -2.23 16.43 7.78
N PRO A 188 -0.89 16.48 7.69
CA PRO A 188 0.00 16.76 8.83
C PRO A 188 -0.37 18.02 9.61
N SER A 189 -0.62 19.12 8.91
CA SER A 189 -0.95 20.43 9.50
C SER A 189 -2.32 20.50 10.18
N GLN A 190 -3.14 19.45 10.04
CA GLN A 190 -4.41 19.27 10.74
C GLN A 190 -4.28 18.18 11.81
N ASN A 191 -3.13 18.12 12.48
CA ASN A 191 -2.83 17.11 13.48
C ASN A 191 -2.95 15.68 12.89
N PHE A 192 -2.37 15.49 11.70
CA PHE A 192 -2.42 14.23 10.94
C PHE A 192 -3.87 13.73 10.75
N ALA A 193 -4.78 14.65 10.42
CA ALA A 193 -6.19 14.30 10.20
C ALA A 193 -6.30 13.23 9.11
N PRO A 194 -6.91 12.07 9.40
CA PRO A 194 -6.99 10.97 8.44
C PRO A 194 -8.08 11.24 7.41
N ALA A 195 -7.85 10.79 6.19
CA ALA A 195 -8.74 10.92 5.06
C ALA A 195 -8.95 9.56 4.39
N SER A 196 -10.20 9.11 4.31
CA SER A 196 -10.53 7.93 3.50
C SER A 196 -10.71 8.32 2.04
N ILE A 197 -10.20 7.50 1.14
CA ILE A 197 -10.46 7.58 -0.30
C ILE A 197 -11.37 6.42 -0.65
N ASP A 198 -12.59 6.71 -1.08
CA ASP A 198 -13.53 5.75 -1.64
C ASP A 198 -14.22 6.41 -2.82
N ALA A 199 -13.97 5.92 -4.03
CA ALA A 199 -14.43 6.57 -5.24
C ALA A 199 -14.61 5.59 -6.39
N LYS A 200 -15.30 6.06 -7.43
CA LYS A 200 -15.24 5.50 -8.78
C LYS A 200 -14.36 6.40 -9.63
N VAL A 201 -13.42 5.82 -10.36
CA VAL A 201 -12.56 6.55 -11.31
C VAL A 201 -12.80 6.04 -12.72
N THR A 202 -12.90 6.94 -13.69
CA THR A 202 -12.90 6.63 -15.13
C THR A 202 -11.73 7.34 -15.78
N ILE A 203 -10.88 6.59 -16.50
CA ILE A 203 -9.71 7.10 -17.20
C ILE A 203 -9.93 6.85 -18.68
N ASN A 204 -9.72 7.87 -19.50
CA ASN A 204 -9.78 7.77 -20.96
C ASN A 204 -8.37 7.65 -21.54
N ALA A 205 -8.28 7.13 -22.77
CA ALA A 205 -6.99 6.90 -23.44
C ALA A 205 -6.19 8.18 -23.72
N ASP A 206 -6.85 9.34 -23.78
CA ASP A 206 -6.23 10.67 -23.94
C ASP A 206 -5.75 11.28 -22.60
N GLY A 207 -5.92 10.55 -21.50
CA GLY A 207 -5.55 10.98 -20.16
C GLY A 207 -6.54 11.89 -19.47
N THR A 208 -7.65 12.29 -20.11
CA THR A 208 -8.78 12.85 -19.38
C THR A 208 -9.34 11.81 -18.43
N TRP A 209 -9.87 12.24 -17.29
CA TRP A 209 -10.37 11.32 -16.27
C TRP A 209 -11.44 11.98 -15.40
N THR A 210 -12.18 11.15 -14.68
CA THR A 210 -13.21 11.62 -13.75
C THR A 210 -13.17 10.75 -12.50
N LYS A 211 -13.25 11.38 -11.33
CA LYS A 211 -13.38 10.76 -10.02
C LYS A 211 -14.72 11.16 -9.42
N CYS A 212 -15.51 10.16 -9.03
CA CYS A 212 -16.75 10.31 -8.28
C CYS A 212 -16.50 9.90 -6.84
N ASP A 213 -16.32 10.88 -5.95
CA ASP A 213 -15.98 10.67 -4.55
C ASP A 213 -17.21 10.19 -3.74
N THR A 214 -17.04 9.16 -2.92
CA THR A 214 -18.02 8.71 -1.91
C THR A 214 -17.70 9.31 -0.53
N THR A 215 -16.43 9.61 -0.29
CA THR A 215 -15.91 10.17 0.97
C THR A 215 -15.17 11.49 0.74
N GLY A 216 -14.84 12.18 1.83
CA GLY A 216 -14.09 13.43 1.80
C GLY A 216 -14.95 14.65 1.45
N GLN A 217 -14.29 15.79 1.26
CA GLN A 217 -14.93 17.11 1.12
C GLN A 217 -15.81 17.25 -0.15
N PHE A 218 -15.76 16.25 -1.05
CA PHE A 218 -16.48 16.25 -2.32
C PHE A 218 -17.36 15.01 -2.52
N ALA A 219 -17.68 14.32 -1.43
CA ALA A 219 -18.58 13.17 -1.42
C ALA A 219 -19.90 13.47 -2.18
N GLY A 220 -20.30 12.54 -3.04
CA GLY A 220 -21.50 12.65 -3.86
C GLY A 220 -21.33 13.44 -5.17
N SER A 221 -20.10 13.84 -5.52
CA SER A 221 -19.82 14.60 -6.75
C SER A 221 -18.79 13.91 -7.65
N CYS A 222 -18.94 14.10 -8.97
CA CYS A 222 -18.00 13.65 -9.99
C CYS A 222 -17.28 14.85 -10.60
N ARG A 223 -15.95 14.82 -10.62
CA ARG A 223 -15.11 15.86 -11.25
C ARG A 223 -13.82 15.28 -11.80
N GLN A 224 -13.02 16.09 -12.49
CA GLN A 224 -11.62 15.79 -12.76
C GLN A 224 -10.76 16.54 -11.72
N PRO A 225 -10.33 15.89 -10.62
CA PRO A 225 -9.53 16.55 -9.60
C PRO A 225 -8.08 16.72 -10.07
N GLY A 226 -7.82 17.66 -10.97
CA GLY A 226 -6.48 17.98 -11.47
C GLY A 226 -6.41 18.07 -12.99
N THR A 227 -5.21 18.15 -13.52
CA THR A 227 -4.98 18.12 -14.98
C THR A 227 -5.22 16.72 -15.55
N ASN A 228 -5.13 16.58 -16.86
CA ASN A 228 -5.09 15.25 -17.48
C ASN A 228 -3.89 14.47 -16.93
N LEU A 229 -4.05 13.15 -16.86
CA LEU A 229 -2.95 12.23 -16.64
C LEU A 229 -2.02 12.28 -17.86
N ALA A 230 -0.74 12.46 -17.62
CA ALA A 230 0.29 12.44 -18.65
C ALA A 230 1.53 11.71 -18.13
N GLN A 231 2.42 11.26 -19.02
CA GLN A 231 3.69 10.66 -18.58
C GLN A 231 4.47 11.67 -17.72
N SER A 232 4.94 11.24 -16.55
CA SER A 232 5.79 12.10 -15.71
C SER A 232 7.12 12.39 -16.41
N ALA A 233 7.58 13.64 -16.29
CA ALA A 233 8.85 14.09 -16.88
C ALA A 233 10.09 13.64 -16.07
N ASP A 234 9.90 13.09 -14.87
CA ASP A 234 10.95 12.67 -13.95
C ASP A 234 11.66 11.36 -14.33
N GLY A 235 11.22 10.67 -15.39
CA GLY A 235 11.77 9.38 -15.82
C GLY A 235 11.47 8.21 -14.85
N SER A 236 10.48 8.36 -13.97
CA SER A 236 9.96 7.26 -13.13
C SER A 236 9.16 6.24 -13.92
N GLY A 237 8.52 6.67 -15.01
CA GLY A 237 7.56 5.86 -15.75
C GLY A 237 6.12 6.00 -15.24
N ALA A 238 5.87 6.72 -14.14
CA ALA A 238 4.53 6.99 -13.62
C ALA A 238 3.77 7.99 -14.51
N PHE A 239 2.44 8.00 -14.40
CA PHE A 239 1.60 9.07 -14.93
C PHE A 239 1.37 10.13 -13.86
N GLN A 240 1.47 11.40 -14.23
CA GLN A 240 1.31 12.54 -13.34
C GLN A 240 0.03 13.32 -13.67
N THR A 241 -0.62 13.83 -12.63
CA THR A 241 -1.62 14.90 -12.70
C THR A 241 -1.20 16.02 -11.75
N ASN A 242 -1.25 17.27 -12.23
CA ASN A 242 -0.97 18.45 -11.42
C ASN A 242 -2.25 19.00 -10.80
N ASN A 243 -2.09 19.78 -9.73
CA ASN A 243 -3.21 20.37 -8.98
C ASN A 243 -4.19 19.27 -8.53
N TYR A 244 -3.65 18.14 -8.05
CA TYR A 244 -4.46 17.02 -7.57
C TYR A 244 -5.14 17.43 -6.27
N GLN A 245 -6.48 17.47 -6.30
CA GLN A 245 -7.28 17.86 -5.14
C GLN A 245 -7.12 16.86 -4.00
N SER A 246 -6.95 17.40 -2.79
CA SER A 246 -6.97 16.68 -1.53
C SER A 246 -8.38 16.19 -1.18
N GLN A 247 -8.49 15.14 -0.38
CA GLN A 247 -9.74 14.65 0.19
C GLN A 247 -10.25 15.51 1.33
N LEU A 248 -9.36 16.08 2.12
CA LEU A 248 -9.67 17.08 3.14
C LEU A 248 -9.34 18.48 2.64
N LYS A 249 -10.04 19.48 3.14
CA LYS A 249 -9.79 20.87 2.76
C LYS A 249 -8.36 21.26 3.14
N PRO A 250 -7.53 21.82 2.23
CA PRO A 250 -6.18 22.29 2.58
C PRO A 250 -6.20 23.33 3.71
N THR A 251 -5.18 23.29 4.56
CA THR A 251 -5.05 24.19 5.72
C THR A 251 -4.81 25.63 5.30
N LEU A 252 -3.96 25.83 4.29
CA LEU A 252 -3.59 27.15 3.78
C LEU A 252 -3.39 27.09 2.27
N SER A 253 -4.46 26.81 1.53
CA SER A 253 -4.50 26.98 0.09
C SER A 253 -5.94 27.13 -0.41
N THR A 254 -6.17 27.99 -1.40
CA THR A 254 -7.47 28.15 -2.06
C THR A 254 -7.56 27.37 -3.37
N LEU A 255 -6.43 26.95 -3.92
CA LEU A 255 -6.32 26.14 -5.12
C LEU A 255 -5.56 24.85 -4.80
N PRO A 256 -5.84 23.73 -5.47
CA PRO A 256 -5.06 22.52 -5.29
C PRO A 256 -3.63 22.73 -5.77
N GLN A 257 -2.66 22.35 -4.95
CA GLN A 257 -1.23 22.50 -5.25
C GLN A 257 -0.49 21.15 -5.22
N GLY A 258 -1.09 20.11 -4.64
CA GLY A 258 -0.53 18.76 -4.65
C GLY A 258 -0.41 18.14 -6.05
N LYS A 259 0.43 17.11 -6.14
CA LYS A 259 0.59 16.30 -7.37
C LYS A 259 0.06 14.88 -7.13
N GLY A 260 -0.50 14.28 -8.16
CA GLY A 260 -0.86 12.86 -8.18
C GLY A 260 0.07 12.08 -9.08
N PHE A 261 0.56 10.93 -8.62
CA PHE A 261 1.38 10.01 -9.41
C PHE A 261 0.73 8.62 -9.43
N MET A 262 0.35 8.16 -10.62
CA MET A 262 -0.20 6.83 -10.86
C MET A 262 0.91 5.91 -11.39
N ILE A 263 1.32 4.96 -10.56
CA ILE A 263 2.25 3.89 -10.90
C ILE A 263 1.43 2.67 -11.30
N VAL A 264 1.57 2.19 -12.54
CA VAL A 264 0.78 1.07 -13.04
C VAL A 264 1.65 -0.18 -13.14
N GLY A 265 1.61 -1.03 -12.12
CA GLY A 265 2.33 -2.30 -12.11
C GLY A 265 1.80 -3.30 -13.12
N LYS A 266 2.68 -4.13 -13.69
CA LYS A 266 2.31 -5.30 -14.52
C LYS A 266 2.51 -6.57 -13.69
N LEU A 267 1.40 -7.16 -13.24
CA LEU A 267 1.41 -8.39 -12.44
C LEU A 267 0.37 -9.38 -12.95
N ARG A 268 0.76 -10.65 -13.09
CA ARG A 268 -0.17 -11.73 -13.50
C ARG A 268 -0.98 -11.38 -14.75
N ASN A 269 -0.32 -10.76 -15.73
CA ASN A 269 -0.93 -10.25 -16.97
C ASN A 269 -2.08 -9.24 -16.75
N GLN A 270 -2.09 -8.54 -15.62
CA GLN A 270 -3.03 -7.48 -15.29
C GLN A 270 -2.28 -6.20 -14.90
N LEU A 271 -3.00 -5.08 -15.01
CA LEU A 271 -2.52 -3.77 -14.59
C LEU A 271 -2.97 -3.48 -13.16
N VAL A 272 -2.03 -3.05 -12.32
CA VAL A 272 -2.25 -2.70 -10.92
C VAL A 272 -1.91 -1.23 -10.72
N PRO A 273 -2.88 -0.29 -10.86
CA PRO A 273 -2.63 1.12 -10.64
C PRO A 273 -2.61 1.46 -9.14
N ILE A 274 -1.48 1.98 -8.69
CA ILE A 274 -1.28 2.61 -7.39
C ILE A 274 -1.21 4.12 -7.61
N LEU A 275 -2.03 4.88 -6.90
CA LEU A 275 -2.05 6.34 -6.97
C LEU A 275 -1.58 6.92 -5.64
N VAL A 276 -0.50 7.69 -5.68
CA VAL A 276 -0.03 8.49 -4.55
C VAL A 276 -0.34 9.96 -4.77
N ARG A 277 -0.65 10.66 -3.68
CA ARG A 277 -0.73 12.12 -3.66
C ARG A 277 0.46 12.65 -2.87
N THR A 278 1.23 13.52 -3.51
CA THR A 278 2.30 14.28 -2.87
C THR A 278 1.77 15.66 -2.52
N GLY A 279 1.61 15.93 -1.22
CA GLY A 279 1.26 17.25 -0.71
C GLY A 279 2.39 18.27 -0.87
N VAL A 280 2.08 19.54 -0.70
CA VAL A 280 3.06 20.63 -0.77
C VAL A 280 2.87 21.62 0.37
N ALA A 281 3.99 22.18 0.81
CA ALA A 281 4.01 23.27 1.77
C ALA A 281 5.13 24.25 1.40
N ASN A 282 4.85 25.54 1.49
CA ASN A 282 5.84 26.61 1.30
C ASN A 282 5.69 27.63 2.43
N PRO A 283 6.66 27.70 3.36
CA PRO A 283 6.58 28.59 4.51
C PRO A 283 7.06 30.02 4.18
N ASN A 284 7.60 30.25 2.98
CA ASN A 284 8.13 31.53 2.57
C ASN A 284 7.00 32.47 2.13
N PRO A 285 7.16 33.80 2.26
CA PRO A 285 6.17 34.77 1.77
C PRO A 285 6.08 34.84 0.24
N THR A 286 7.06 34.26 -0.47
CA THR A 286 7.15 34.26 -1.93
C THR A 286 7.04 32.85 -2.50
N PRO A 287 6.69 32.69 -3.79
CA PRO A 287 6.71 31.39 -4.44
C PRO A 287 8.07 30.70 -4.34
N ASP A 288 8.07 29.37 -4.28
CA ASP A 288 9.29 28.56 -4.31
C ASP A 288 9.80 28.34 -5.76
N ALA A 289 10.93 27.63 -5.89
CA ALA A 289 11.53 27.34 -7.19
C ALA A 289 10.66 26.46 -8.11
N ASN A 290 9.66 25.78 -7.54
CA ASN A 290 8.70 24.94 -8.28
C ASN A 290 7.39 25.69 -8.56
N GLY A 291 7.30 26.98 -8.21
CA GLY A 291 6.12 27.81 -8.42
C GLY A 291 5.01 27.62 -7.38
N VAL A 292 5.25 26.89 -6.28
CA VAL A 292 4.27 26.76 -5.19
C VAL A 292 4.12 28.14 -4.53
N PRO A 293 2.91 28.71 -4.43
CA PRO A 293 2.70 30.03 -3.86
C PRO A 293 3.28 30.18 -2.45
N GLY A 294 3.62 31.41 -2.07
CA GLY A 294 4.08 31.69 -0.70
C GLY A 294 2.99 31.40 0.33
N LEU A 295 3.40 31.02 1.54
CA LEU A 295 2.51 30.67 2.66
C LEU A 295 1.45 29.66 2.23
N THR A 296 1.88 28.52 1.72
CA THR A 296 1.00 27.44 1.26
C THR A 296 1.08 26.24 2.21
N ALA A 297 -0.07 25.64 2.52
CA ALA A 297 -0.19 24.32 3.14
C ALA A 297 -1.35 23.55 2.50
N ASP A 298 -1.00 22.72 1.51
CA ASP A 298 -1.82 21.69 0.88
C ASP A 298 -1.09 20.35 1.02
N ASP A 299 -0.88 19.97 2.28
CA ASP A 299 0.06 18.95 2.72
C ASP A 299 -0.54 17.55 2.84
N GLU A 300 -1.74 17.31 2.30
CA GLU A 300 -2.32 15.97 2.27
C GLU A 300 -1.40 15.00 1.51
N SER A 301 -0.99 13.93 2.19
CA SER A 301 -0.22 12.85 1.59
C SER A 301 -1.07 11.58 1.60
N SER A 302 -1.09 10.83 0.49
CA SER A 302 -1.96 9.66 0.41
C SER A 302 -1.38 8.53 -0.43
N ILE A 303 -1.82 7.31 -0.16
CA ILE A 303 -1.66 6.14 -1.03
C ILE A 303 -3.02 5.48 -1.27
N SER A 304 -3.22 4.99 -2.49
CA SER A 304 -4.46 4.38 -2.90
C SER A 304 -4.24 3.39 -4.04
N ILE A 305 -5.21 2.52 -4.26
CA ILE A 305 -5.21 1.53 -5.33
C ILE A 305 -6.50 1.62 -6.13
N LEU A 306 -6.37 1.40 -7.43
CA LEU A 306 -7.48 1.26 -8.36
C LEU A 306 -7.60 -0.21 -8.76
N ALA A 307 -8.83 -0.69 -8.91
CA ALA A 307 -9.10 -2.02 -9.45
C ALA A 307 -10.23 -1.92 -10.48
N PRO A 308 -10.15 -2.64 -11.62
CA PRO A 308 -11.21 -2.62 -12.62
C PRO A 308 -12.58 -2.97 -12.02
N GLN A 309 -13.64 -2.28 -12.45
CA GLN A 309 -15.01 -2.61 -12.04
C GLN A 309 -15.53 -3.85 -12.77
N THR A 310 -14.89 -4.98 -12.54
CA THR A 310 -15.29 -6.30 -13.04
C THR A 310 -15.73 -7.16 -11.86
N ALA A 311 -16.86 -7.85 -12.01
CA ALA A 311 -17.41 -8.67 -10.94
C ALA A 311 -16.42 -9.74 -10.47
N ILE A 312 -16.22 -9.84 -9.16
CA ILE A 312 -15.33 -10.82 -8.54
C ILE A 312 -16.16 -12.04 -8.12
N THR A 313 -15.72 -13.23 -8.48
CA THR A 313 -16.38 -14.48 -8.04
C THR A 313 -15.83 -14.93 -6.69
N VAL A 314 -16.71 -15.48 -5.84
CA VAL A 314 -16.30 -16.16 -4.59
C VAL A 314 -15.20 -17.18 -4.89
N GLY A 315 -14.16 -17.21 -4.06
CA GLY A 315 -13.06 -18.16 -4.21
C GLY A 315 -11.97 -17.75 -5.22
N SER A 316 -12.25 -16.78 -6.11
CA SER A 316 -11.28 -16.35 -7.14
C SER A 316 -10.06 -15.60 -6.59
N GLN A 317 -10.17 -15.09 -5.36
CA GLN A 317 -9.12 -14.34 -4.66
C GLN A 317 -8.60 -15.10 -3.44
N ASN A 318 -8.79 -16.43 -3.40
CA ASN A 318 -8.26 -17.25 -2.32
C ASN A 318 -6.73 -17.17 -2.31
N GLY A 319 -6.16 -17.04 -1.13
CA GLY A 319 -4.72 -16.98 -0.93
C GLY A 319 -4.34 -16.16 0.29
N GLU A 320 -3.04 -16.09 0.52
CA GLU A 320 -2.41 -15.27 1.52
C GLU A 320 -1.74 -14.07 0.87
N TYR A 321 -1.92 -12.92 1.50
CA TYR A 321 -1.39 -11.65 1.03
C TYR A 321 -0.66 -10.98 2.17
N ILE A 322 0.44 -10.29 1.89
CA ILE A 322 1.19 -9.55 2.90
C ILE A 322 1.24 -8.07 2.55
N GLY A 323 1.11 -7.23 3.58
CA GLY A 323 1.09 -5.79 3.44
C GLY A 323 1.42 -5.08 4.76
N VAL A 324 1.34 -3.75 4.72
CA VAL A 324 1.46 -2.90 5.91
C VAL A 324 0.26 -1.98 5.95
N ASP A 325 -0.43 -1.95 7.08
CA ASP A 325 -1.65 -1.17 7.25
C ASP A 325 -1.39 0.29 7.64
N SER A 326 -2.44 1.11 7.64
CA SER A 326 -2.40 2.53 8.02
C SER A 326 -2.03 2.77 9.49
N ALA A 327 -2.05 1.73 10.33
CA ALA A 327 -1.51 1.75 11.69
C ALA A 327 -0.04 1.27 11.75
N PHE A 328 0.60 1.16 10.59
CA PHE A 328 1.99 0.74 10.42
C PHE A 328 2.24 -0.71 10.89
N ASN A 329 1.24 -1.59 10.91
CA ASN A 329 1.44 -2.99 11.30
C ASN A 329 1.60 -3.86 10.05
N TYR A 330 2.50 -4.84 10.12
CA TYR A 330 2.55 -5.89 9.10
C TYR A 330 1.30 -6.76 9.23
N ARG A 331 0.66 -7.05 8.10
CA ARG A 331 -0.55 -7.86 8.05
C ARG A 331 -0.40 -8.96 7.02
N THR A 332 -0.66 -10.19 7.46
CA THR A 332 -1.09 -11.25 6.55
C THR A 332 -2.61 -11.20 6.48
N THR A 333 -3.15 -11.12 5.27
CA THR A 333 -4.57 -11.30 5.00
C THR A 333 -4.76 -12.65 4.35
N ALA A 334 -5.35 -13.59 5.08
CA ALA A 334 -5.71 -14.90 4.57
C ALA A 334 -7.16 -14.87 4.07
N LEU A 335 -7.36 -15.15 2.80
CA LEU A 335 -8.66 -15.09 2.12
C LEU A 335 -9.09 -16.50 1.69
N ILE A 336 -10.27 -16.93 2.13
CA ILE A 336 -10.87 -18.20 1.73
C ILE A 336 -12.38 -18.00 1.53
N ASN A 337 -12.81 -18.14 0.28
CA ASN A 337 -14.20 -18.05 -0.15
C ASN A 337 -14.85 -16.73 0.29
N ASN A 338 -15.69 -16.78 1.33
CA ASN A 338 -16.44 -15.65 1.88
C ASN A 338 -15.87 -15.15 3.22
N GLN A 339 -14.63 -15.51 3.55
CA GLN A 339 -13.97 -15.11 4.78
C GLN A 339 -12.59 -14.52 4.51
N ALA A 340 -12.23 -13.52 5.31
CA ALA A 340 -10.87 -13.03 5.40
C ALA A 340 -10.45 -12.93 6.87
N THR A 341 -9.17 -13.14 7.13
CA THR A 341 -8.62 -12.97 8.47
C THR A 341 -7.34 -12.15 8.39
N LEU A 342 -7.28 -11.05 9.14
CA LEU A 342 -6.10 -10.20 9.27
C LEU A 342 -5.28 -10.64 10.48
N LEU A 343 -4.01 -10.97 10.25
CA LEU A 343 -3.08 -11.58 11.22
C LEU A 343 -1.76 -10.80 11.26
N ASP A 344 -1.04 -10.86 12.38
CA ASP A 344 0.38 -10.45 12.42
C ASP A 344 1.26 -11.61 11.89
N PRO A 345 1.99 -11.44 10.76
CA PRO A 345 2.83 -12.48 10.19
C PRO A 345 4.00 -12.90 11.11
N PHE A 346 4.40 -12.06 12.06
CA PHE A 346 5.55 -12.28 12.94
C PHE A 346 5.15 -12.75 14.33
N GLN A 347 3.85 -12.83 14.64
CA GLN A 347 3.34 -13.29 15.93
C GLN A 347 2.26 -14.36 15.74
N PRO A 348 2.59 -15.56 15.22
CA PRO A 348 1.60 -16.62 14.98
C PRO A 348 0.87 -17.07 16.25
N SER A 349 1.51 -16.94 17.42
CA SER A 349 0.91 -17.26 18.72
C SER A 349 -0.25 -16.32 19.11
N GLN A 350 -0.40 -15.19 18.42
CA GLN A 350 -1.48 -14.21 18.63
C GLN A 350 -2.63 -14.37 17.64
N ALA A 351 -2.76 -15.52 16.97
CA ALA A 351 -3.86 -15.78 16.03
C ALA A 351 -5.27 -15.59 16.65
N SER A 352 -5.42 -15.66 17.98
CA SER A 352 -6.68 -15.34 18.67
C SER A 352 -7.06 -13.85 18.65
N LEU A 353 -6.10 -12.96 18.39
CA LEU A 353 -6.29 -11.51 18.23
C LEU A 353 -6.51 -11.10 16.76
N ALA A 354 -6.64 -12.10 15.88
CA ALA A 354 -6.91 -11.85 14.47
C ALA A 354 -8.24 -11.12 14.29
N THR A 355 -8.34 -10.34 13.22
CA THR A 355 -9.60 -9.68 12.84
C THR A 355 -10.29 -10.51 11.75
N PRO A 356 -11.35 -11.27 12.09
CA PRO A 356 -12.13 -12.01 11.11
C PRO A 356 -13.14 -11.09 10.42
N LEU A 357 -13.30 -11.28 9.11
CA LEU A 357 -14.22 -10.54 8.26
C LEU A 357 -15.09 -11.52 7.46
N ASP A 358 -16.39 -11.23 7.40
CA ASP A 358 -17.31 -11.90 6.49
C ASP A 358 -17.44 -11.06 5.20
N LEU A 359 -17.26 -11.71 4.06
CA LEU A 359 -17.22 -11.08 2.74
C LEU A 359 -18.53 -11.32 1.99
N ASP A 360 -19.09 -10.25 1.43
CA ASP A 360 -20.28 -10.26 0.60
C ASP A 360 -19.94 -9.95 -0.86
N TYR A 361 -20.16 -10.96 -1.71
CA TYR A 361 -19.88 -10.91 -3.15
C TYR A 361 -21.09 -10.49 -4.01
N THR A 362 -22.22 -10.13 -3.40
CA THR A 362 -23.45 -9.70 -4.11
C THR A 362 -23.31 -8.35 -4.84
N GLN A 363 -22.18 -7.65 -4.67
CA GLN A 363 -21.64 -6.58 -5.53
C GLN A 363 -22.69 -5.63 -6.15
N LYS A 364 -23.12 -4.63 -5.36
CA LYS A 364 -23.87 -3.48 -5.90
C LYS A 364 -23.05 -2.65 -6.89
N VAL A 365 -21.73 -2.62 -6.68
CA VAL A 365 -20.74 -2.06 -7.60
C VAL A 365 -19.81 -3.21 -8.01
N PRO A 366 -19.72 -3.55 -9.31
CA PRO A 366 -18.81 -4.59 -9.77
C PRO A 366 -17.37 -4.32 -9.34
N GLY A 367 -16.66 -5.36 -8.90
CA GLY A 367 -15.27 -5.26 -8.44
C GLY A 367 -15.12 -4.82 -6.98
N THR A 368 -16.21 -4.76 -6.21
CA THR A 368 -16.19 -4.33 -4.81
C THR A 368 -16.88 -5.35 -3.90
N VAL A 369 -16.09 -6.03 -3.08
CA VAL A 369 -16.57 -7.03 -2.11
C VAL A 369 -16.72 -6.33 -0.77
N THR A 370 -17.95 -6.18 -0.28
CA THR A 370 -18.21 -5.50 1.00
C THR A 370 -17.96 -6.43 2.17
N THR A 371 -17.60 -5.88 3.32
CA THR A 371 -17.25 -6.67 4.51
C THR A 371 -17.93 -6.19 5.78
N VAL A 372 -18.21 -7.14 6.66
CA VAL A 372 -18.53 -6.90 8.07
C VAL A 372 -17.52 -7.63 8.95
N HIS A 373 -17.26 -7.13 10.16
CA HIS A 373 -16.48 -7.87 11.16
C HIS A 373 -17.30 -9.07 11.64
N SER A 374 -16.71 -10.27 11.63
CA SER A 374 -17.44 -11.47 12.04
C SER A 374 -17.84 -11.35 13.52
N GLY A 375 -19.11 -11.60 13.82
CA GLY A 375 -19.66 -11.44 15.17
C GLY A 375 -20.04 -10.00 15.55
N ALA A 376 -19.96 -9.03 14.63
CA ALA A 376 -20.51 -7.69 14.85
C ALA A 376 -22.03 -7.74 15.07
N GLY A 377 -22.55 -6.88 15.96
CA GLY A 377 -24.00 -6.76 16.22
C GLY A 377 -24.80 -6.12 15.07
N SER A 378 -24.13 -5.69 14.00
CA SER A 378 -24.73 -5.07 12.81
C SER A 378 -24.24 -5.81 11.57
N THR A 379 -25.15 -6.04 10.61
CA THR A 379 -24.82 -6.60 9.29
C THR A 379 -24.57 -5.51 8.23
N THR A 380 -24.60 -4.24 8.62
CA THR A 380 -24.25 -3.13 7.72
C THR A 380 -22.76 -3.17 7.42
N PRO A 381 -22.34 -3.31 6.14
CA PRO A 381 -20.93 -3.32 5.79
C PRO A 381 -20.25 -1.99 6.13
N THR A 382 -19.08 -2.09 6.77
CA THR A 382 -18.23 -0.95 7.10
C THR A 382 -16.96 -0.91 6.25
N GLY A 383 -16.58 -2.07 5.71
CA GLY A 383 -15.40 -2.22 4.88
C GLY A 383 -15.69 -2.74 3.48
N LYS A 384 -14.67 -2.66 2.64
CA LYS A 384 -14.69 -3.20 1.28
C LYS A 384 -13.29 -3.57 0.79
N PHE A 385 -13.22 -4.68 0.08
CA PHE A 385 -12.07 -5.07 -0.72
C PHE A 385 -12.28 -4.72 -2.20
N ILE A 386 -11.18 -4.35 -2.84
CA ILE A 386 -11.04 -4.36 -4.30
C ILE A 386 -9.77 -5.14 -4.68
N PHE A 387 -9.77 -5.81 -5.83
CA PHE A 387 -8.70 -6.74 -6.22
C PHE A 387 -8.24 -6.50 -7.65
N THR A 388 -6.93 -6.56 -7.88
CA THR A 388 -6.34 -6.52 -9.23
C THR A 388 -4.96 -7.18 -9.23
N GLY A 389 -4.65 -8.02 -10.23
CA GLY A 389 -3.30 -8.54 -10.46
C GLY A 389 -2.64 -9.30 -9.31
N GLY A 390 -3.41 -9.88 -8.38
CA GLY A 390 -2.87 -10.50 -7.16
C GLY A 390 -2.49 -9.49 -6.08
N VAL A 391 -3.02 -8.27 -6.14
CA VAL A 391 -2.95 -7.24 -5.11
C VAL A 391 -4.37 -6.89 -4.70
N PHE A 392 -4.58 -6.50 -3.44
CA PHE A 392 -5.85 -5.96 -2.97
C PHE A 392 -5.67 -4.60 -2.29
N GLY A 393 -6.74 -3.82 -2.27
CA GLY A 393 -6.93 -2.70 -1.35
C GLY A 393 -8.10 -3.00 -0.43
N PHE A 394 -7.93 -2.78 0.86
CA PHE A 394 -8.99 -2.93 1.86
C PHE A 394 -9.14 -1.62 2.62
N LEU A 395 -10.34 -1.06 2.58
CA LEU A 395 -10.72 0.13 3.35
C LEU A 395 -11.85 -0.26 4.29
N ASP A 396 -11.73 0.11 5.56
CA ASP A 396 -12.76 -0.08 6.59
C ASP A 396 -12.98 1.18 7.41
N ASN A 397 -14.24 1.57 7.55
CA ASN A 397 -14.65 2.78 8.25
C ASN A 397 -15.44 2.45 9.54
N ALA A 398 -15.27 1.26 10.11
CA ALA A 398 -15.93 0.88 11.37
C ALA A 398 -15.50 1.73 12.58
N GLY A 399 -14.26 2.22 12.59
CA GLY A 399 -13.67 2.99 13.69
C GLY A 399 -13.77 4.50 13.55
N SER A 400 -13.23 5.23 14.52
CA SER A 400 -13.11 6.71 14.48
C SER A 400 -12.10 7.20 13.44
N THR A 401 -11.17 6.34 13.04
CA THR A 401 -10.16 6.58 12.03
C THR A 401 -10.32 5.51 10.94
N PRO A 402 -10.33 5.88 9.64
CA PRO A 402 -10.38 4.90 8.57
C PRO A 402 -9.17 3.98 8.62
N TYR A 403 -9.43 2.67 8.54
CA TYR A 403 -8.40 1.65 8.41
C TYR A 403 -8.18 1.34 6.94
N PHE A 404 -6.91 1.26 6.53
CA PHE A 404 -6.55 0.92 5.17
C PHE A 404 -5.33 0.00 5.11
N THR A 405 -5.34 -0.94 4.17
CA THR A 405 -4.16 -1.76 3.86
C THR A 405 -4.15 -2.18 2.40
N ILE A 406 -2.94 -2.31 1.85
CA ILE A 406 -2.67 -2.88 0.53
C ILE A 406 -1.82 -4.12 0.75
N GLY A 407 -2.28 -5.27 0.25
CA GLY A 407 -1.53 -6.52 0.32
C GLY A 407 -1.25 -7.11 -1.05
N ALA A 408 -0.07 -7.69 -1.21
CA ALA A 408 0.32 -8.44 -2.40
C ALA A 408 0.34 -9.94 -2.11
N PHE A 409 -0.08 -10.73 -3.09
CA PHE A 409 -0.18 -12.18 -2.98
C PHE A 409 1.19 -12.81 -2.71
N VAL A 410 1.22 -13.74 -1.75
CA VAL A 410 2.40 -14.51 -1.39
C VAL A 410 2.20 -16.01 -1.41
N GLN A 411 0.97 -16.55 -1.22
CA GLN A 411 0.75 -18.00 -1.26
C GLN A 411 -0.67 -18.40 -1.62
#